data_AF-A0A091MRV1-F1
#
_entry.id   AF-A0A091MRV1-F1
#
_cell.length_a   1.000
_cell.length_b   1.000
_cell.length_c   1.000
_cell.angle_alpha   90.00
_cell.angle_beta   90.00
_cell.angle_gamma   90.00
#
_symmetry.space_group_name_H-M   'P 1'
#
loop_
_entity.id
_entity.type
_entity.pdbx_description
1 polymer ?
#
loop_
_entity_poly.entity_id
_entity_poly.type
_entity_poly.pdbx_seq_one_letter_code
_entity_poly.pdbx_strand_id
1 'polypeptide(L)'
;QDTVVALQALAQYGYLTFSKKCLNTVKVNFMESLSKTFQVNDKNRFLLQQASLPNIPGNYSVEVNGTGSVYWQTALRYNIHLPKKVAGFSASIWPASISCTSNFPPKFDLVLSASYTGNRKVSNMAVIDVKMLSGFVPVRSSLKNVKNGSKV
;
A
#
# COMPACT_ATOMS: atom_id res chain seq x y z
N GLN A 1 -9.82 -6.94 8.89
CA GLN A 1 -9.93 -7.96 9.95
C GLN A 1 -8.64 -8.78 10.01
N ASP A 2 -8.13 -9.20 8.85
CA ASP A 2 -6.99 -10.10 8.70
C ASP A 2 -5.70 -9.60 9.36
N THR A 3 -5.40 -8.30 9.27
CA THR A 3 -4.18 -7.72 9.86
C THR A 3 -4.12 -7.90 11.38
N VAL A 4 -5.25 -7.78 12.09
CA VAL A 4 -5.28 -7.88 13.55
C VAL A 4 -4.98 -9.31 13.99
N VAL A 5 -5.63 -10.28 13.35
CA VAL A 5 -5.43 -11.71 13.63
C VAL A 5 -4.01 -12.15 13.25
N ALA A 6 -3.49 -11.69 12.12
CA ALA A 6 -2.12 -11.97 11.69
C ALA A 6 -1.07 -11.40 12.66
N LEU A 7 -1.26 -10.15 13.12
CA LEU A 7 -0.36 -9.54 14.10
C LEU A 7 -0.39 -10.28 15.45
N GLN A 8 -1.57 -10.72 15.89
CA GLN A 8 -1.69 -11.55 17.10
C GLN A 8 -0.92 -12.86 16.97
N ALA A 9 -1.06 -13.56 15.84
CA ALA A 9 -0.33 -14.79 15.57
C ALA A 9 1.20 -14.56 15.51
N LEU A 10 1.65 -13.50 14.85
CA LEU A 10 3.07 -13.13 14.78
C LEU A 10 3.65 -12.76 16.14
N ALA A 11 2.88 -12.06 16.99
CA ALA A 11 3.28 -11.74 18.35
C ALA A 11 3.44 -13.01 19.20
N GLN A 12 2.50 -13.95 19.10
CA GLN A 12 2.58 -15.22 19.80
C GLN A 12 3.76 -16.07 19.31
N TYR A 13 3.99 -16.11 17.99
CA TYR A 13 5.16 -16.79 17.42
C TYR A 13 6.47 -16.18 17.94
N GLY A 14 6.60 -14.85 17.90
CA GLY A 14 7.79 -14.15 18.39
C GLY A 14 8.07 -14.35 19.88
N TYR A 15 7.03 -14.54 20.70
CA TYR A 15 7.18 -14.92 22.11
C TYR A 15 7.76 -16.34 22.27
N LEU A 16 7.25 -17.30 21.49
CA LEU A 16 7.67 -18.71 21.59
C LEU A 16 9.06 -18.97 21.00
N THR A 17 9.46 -18.24 19.96
CA THR A 17 10.77 -18.40 19.31
C THR A 17 11.84 -17.44 19.81
N PHE A 18 11.54 -16.66 20.86
CA PHE A 18 12.47 -15.70 21.41
C PHE A 18 13.73 -16.38 21.96
N SER A 19 14.90 -15.97 21.44
CA SER A 19 16.19 -16.30 22.02
C SER A 19 16.84 -15.05 22.61
N LYS A 20 17.40 -15.19 23.82
CA LYS A 20 18.05 -14.10 24.57
C LYS A 20 19.44 -13.76 24.03
N LYS A 21 20.06 -14.68 23.30
CA LYS A 21 21.35 -14.50 22.63
C LYS A 21 21.18 -14.85 21.17
N CYS A 22 21.05 -13.84 20.31
CA CYS A 22 21.02 -14.05 18.88
C CYS A 22 22.29 -13.50 18.21
N LEU A 23 22.84 -14.30 17.31
CA LEU A 23 23.83 -13.87 16.34
C LEU A 23 23.49 -14.53 15.01
N ASN A 24 22.99 -13.72 14.08
CA ASN A 24 22.61 -14.16 12.75
C ASN A 24 23.37 -13.35 11.71
N THR A 25 23.99 -14.07 10.78
CA THR A 25 24.57 -13.53 9.56
C THR A 25 23.57 -13.76 8.43
N VAL A 26 23.06 -12.68 7.84
CA VAL A 26 22.16 -12.73 6.68
C VAL A 26 22.97 -12.29 5.47
N LYS A 27 23.11 -13.17 4.48
CA LYS A 27 23.83 -12.89 3.24
C LYS A 27 22.84 -12.86 2.08
N VAL A 28 22.82 -11.75 1.37
CA VAL A 28 22.04 -11.54 0.14
C VAL A 28 23.00 -11.64 -1.03
N ASN A 29 22.84 -12.68 -1.86
CA ASN A 29 23.65 -12.89 -3.04
C ASN A 29 22.94 -12.31 -4.28
N PHE A 30 23.69 -11.57 -5.07
CA PHE A 30 23.25 -10.99 -6.34
C PHE A 30 23.97 -11.76 -7.46
N MET A 31 23.27 -12.19 -8.53
CA MET A 31 23.89 -13.04 -9.57
C MET A 31 25.15 -12.45 -10.21
N GLU A 32 25.18 -11.13 -10.43
CA GLU A 32 26.24 -10.45 -11.19
C GLU A 32 27.09 -9.49 -10.34
N SER A 33 26.88 -9.42 -9.03
CA SER A 33 27.53 -8.40 -8.18
C SER A 33 27.89 -8.86 -6.77
N LEU A 34 28.60 -8.00 -6.04
CA LEU A 34 29.09 -8.21 -4.67
C LEU A 34 27.95 -8.49 -3.69
N SER A 35 27.94 -9.66 -3.05
CA SER A 35 26.95 -10.03 -2.01
C SER A 35 26.90 -9.01 -0.87
N LYS A 36 25.70 -8.75 -0.33
CA LYS A 36 25.51 -7.89 0.84
C LYS A 36 25.29 -8.74 2.07
N THR A 37 26.08 -8.50 3.12
CA THR A 37 25.96 -9.19 4.40
C THR A 37 25.45 -8.26 5.47
N PHE A 38 24.47 -8.72 6.24
CA PHE A 38 23.93 -8.07 7.43
C PHE A 38 24.24 -8.91 8.66
N GLN A 39 24.65 -8.26 9.74
CA GLN A 39 24.88 -8.89 11.03
C GLN A 39 23.77 -8.46 11.98
N VAL A 40 23.01 -9.43 12.50
CA VAL A 40 21.90 -9.21 13.42
C VAL A 40 22.25 -9.85 14.76
N ASN A 41 22.29 -9.03 15.80
CA ASN A 41 22.60 -9.42 17.17
C ASN A 41 21.66 -8.72 18.16
N ASP A 42 21.79 -9.04 19.45
CA ASP A 42 20.91 -8.51 20.49
C ASP A 42 20.88 -6.97 20.57
N LYS A 43 21.95 -6.29 20.12
CA LYS A 43 22.05 -4.82 20.15
C LYS A 43 21.35 -4.15 18.98
N ASN A 44 21.24 -4.82 17.83
CA ASN A 44 20.67 -4.24 16.59
C ASN A 44 19.47 -5.03 16.04
N ARG A 45 18.92 -6.00 16.79
CA ARG A 45 17.75 -6.82 16.42
C ARG A 45 16.47 -6.05 16.08
N PHE A 46 16.35 -4.80 16.52
CA PHE A 46 15.23 -3.91 16.20
C PHE A 46 15.59 -2.84 15.17
N LEU A 47 16.84 -2.78 14.72
CA LEU A 47 17.29 -1.83 13.72
C LEU A 47 16.91 -2.33 12.33
N LEU A 48 16.22 -1.49 11.58
CA LEU A 48 15.93 -1.75 10.18
C LEU A 48 17.22 -1.64 9.36
N GLN A 49 17.57 -2.74 8.71
CA GLN A 49 18.71 -2.81 7.79
C GLN A 49 18.19 -3.09 6.39
N GLN A 50 18.62 -2.30 5.41
CA GLN A 50 18.12 -2.39 4.04
C GLN A 50 19.29 -2.36 3.04
N ALA A 51 19.07 -2.98 1.89
CA ALA A 51 19.91 -2.82 0.71
C ALA A 51 19.02 -2.68 -0.53
N SER A 52 19.40 -1.75 -1.40
CA SER A 52 18.79 -1.64 -2.72
C SER A 52 19.25 -2.80 -3.59
N LEU A 53 18.31 -3.42 -4.29
CA LEU A 53 18.60 -4.43 -5.28
C LEU A 53 19.02 -3.73 -6.59
N PRO A 54 20.20 -4.02 -7.15
CA PRO A 54 20.76 -3.23 -8.25
C PRO A 54 19.98 -3.39 -9.57
N ASN A 55 19.55 -4.62 -9.91
CA ASN A 55 18.94 -4.94 -11.20
C ASN A 55 17.50 -5.44 -11.00
N ILE A 56 16.52 -4.73 -11.55
CA ILE A 56 15.11 -5.13 -11.44
C ILE A 56 14.52 -5.22 -12.86
N PRO A 57 14.00 -6.38 -13.30
CA PRO A 57 13.91 -7.66 -12.59
C PRO A 57 15.25 -8.40 -12.49
N GLY A 58 15.41 -9.26 -11.47
CA GLY A 58 16.63 -10.05 -11.27
C GLY A 58 16.43 -11.19 -10.28
N ASN A 59 17.32 -12.19 -10.32
CA ASN A 59 17.31 -13.33 -9.41
C ASN A 59 18.24 -13.07 -8.21
N TYR A 60 17.72 -13.28 -7.01
CA TYR A 60 18.40 -13.02 -5.75
C TYR A 60 18.20 -14.20 -4.81
N SER A 61 19.24 -14.57 -4.06
CA SER A 61 19.14 -15.57 -2.99
C SER A 61 19.53 -14.99 -1.65
N VAL A 62 18.88 -15.47 -0.59
CA VAL A 62 19.12 -15.06 0.79
C VAL A 62 19.51 -16.29 1.59
N GLU A 63 20.68 -16.22 2.23
CA GLU A 63 21.20 -17.23 3.14
C GLU A 63 21.23 -16.67 4.55
N VAL A 64 20.75 -17.44 5.53
CA VAL A 64 20.74 -17.03 6.94
C VAL A 64 21.45 -18.11 7.75
N ASN A 65 22.51 -17.71 8.46
CA ASN A 65 23.26 -18.59 9.35
C ASN A 65 23.29 -17.98 10.76
N GLY A 66 22.91 -18.76 11.77
CA GLY A 66 22.91 -18.29 13.15
C GLY A 66 21.97 -19.07 14.07
N THR A 67 21.79 -18.55 15.28
CA THR A 67 21.03 -19.20 16.36
C THR A 67 19.68 -18.57 16.67
N GLY A 68 19.31 -17.49 15.96
CA GLY A 68 18.05 -16.79 16.17
C GLY A 68 17.17 -16.71 14.93
N SER A 69 15.96 -16.18 15.09
CA SER A 69 15.07 -15.88 13.97
C SER A 69 15.32 -14.48 13.43
N VAL A 70 15.21 -14.32 12.10
CA VAL A 70 15.26 -13.01 11.43
C VAL A 70 14.03 -12.87 10.54
N TYR A 71 13.38 -11.71 10.63
CA TYR A 71 12.35 -11.31 9.68
C TYR A 71 13.01 -10.54 8.53
N TRP A 72 12.80 -10.99 7.30
CA TRP A 72 13.27 -10.31 6.11
C TRP A 72 12.10 -10.06 5.16
N GLN A 73 12.18 -8.97 4.40
CA GLN A 73 11.13 -8.57 3.47
C GLN A 73 11.76 -7.93 2.24
N THR A 74 11.21 -8.22 1.08
CA THR A 74 11.50 -7.52 -0.17
C THR A 74 10.35 -6.60 -0.53
N ALA A 75 10.68 -5.39 -1.00
CA ALA A 75 9.70 -4.42 -1.46
C ALA A 75 10.04 -4.03 -2.90
N LEU A 76 9.07 -4.21 -3.80
CA LEU A 76 9.18 -3.80 -5.20
C LEU A 76 8.19 -2.66 -5.46
N ARG A 77 8.71 -1.51 -5.89
CA ARG A 77 7.91 -0.36 -6.30
C ARG A 77 7.97 -0.20 -7.81
N TYR A 78 6.83 -0.28 -8.47
CA TYR A 78 6.71 -0.15 -9.92
C TYR A 78 5.42 0.58 -10.28
N ASN A 79 5.41 1.18 -11.48
CA ASN A 79 4.23 1.84 -12.02
C ASN A 79 3.47 0.84 -12.89
N ILE A 80 2.20 0.63 -12.60
CA ILE A 80 1.29 -0.09 -13.48
C ILE A 80 0.48 0.90 -14.30
N HIS A 81 0.29 0.59 -15.58
CA HIS A 81 -0.76 1.23 -16.35
C HIS A 81 -2.11 0.85 -15.74
N LEU A 82 -3.06 1.79 -15.72
CA LEU A 82 -4.39 1.60 -15.15
C LEU A 82 -4.96 0.24 -15.56
N PRO A 83 -5.15 -0.70 -14.61
CA PRO A 83 -5.53 -2.05 -14.95
C PRO A 83 -6.92 -2.04 -15.59
N LYS A 84 -7.05 -2.66 -16.78
CA LYS A 84 -8.34 -2.82 -17.49
C LYS A 84 -9.27 -3.87 -16.87
N LYS A 85 -8.90 -4.47 -15.73
CA LYS A 85 -9.64 -5.60 -15.15
C LYS A 85 -10.85 -5.14 -14.35
N VAL A 86 -11.91 -5.94 -14.48
CA VAL A 86 -13.21 -5.84 -13.83
C VAL A 86 -13.03 -5.71 -12.32
N ALA A 87 -13.08 -4.48 -11.84
CA ALA A 87 -13.33 -4.23 -10.43
C ALA A 87 -14.73 -4.77 -10.13
N GLY A 88 -14.96 -5.29 -8.92
CA GLY A 88 -16.32 -5.64 -8.45
C GLY A 88 -17.27 -4.44 -8.36
N PHE A 89 -16.89 -3.30 -8.94
CA PHE A 89 -17.64 -2.09 -9.08
C PHE A 89 -17.42 -1.50 -10.48
N SER A 90 -18.50 -0.99 -11.08
CA SER A 90 -18.42 -0.06 -12.20
C SER A 90 -18.38 1.35 -11.64
N ALA A 91 -17.39 2.15 -12.02
CA ALA A 91 -17.24 3.53 -11.57
C ALA A 91 -17.00 4.45 -12.78
N SER A 92 -17.66 5.60 -12.76
CA SER A 92 -17.59 6.60 -13.81
C SER A 92 -17.59 8.00 -13.21
N ILE A 93 -16.86 8.90 -13.86
CA ILE A 93 -16.70 10.28 -13.45
C ILE A 93 -16.85 11.17 -14.66
N TRP A 94 -17.62 12.24 -14.53
CA TRP A 94 -17.75 13.26 -15.56
C TRP A 94 -17.97 14.64 -14.93
N PRO A 95 -17.53 15.71 -15.61
CA PRO A 95 -17.85 17.07 -15.22
C PRO A 95 -19.33 17.36 -15.52
N ALA A 96 -20.07 17.95 -14.58
CA ALA A 96 -21.47 18.34 -14.78
C ALA A 96 -21.63 19.81 -15.17
N SER A 97 -20.93 20.71 -14.48
CA SER A 97 -20.96 22.15 -14.73
C SER A 97 -19.57 22.74 -14.68
N ILE A 98 -19.24 23.50 -15.72
CA ILE A 98 -18.05 24.33 -15.78
C ILE A 98 -18.53 25.78 -15.66
N SER A 99 -18.53 26.33 -14.45
CA SER A 99 -18.83 27.75 -14.26
C SER A 99 -17.57 28.57 -14.56
N CYS A 100 -17.28 28.79 -15.85
CA CYS A 100 -16.19 29.66 -16.31
C CYS A 100 -16.54 31.16 -16.27
N THR A 101 -17.69 31.53 -15.71
CA THR A 101 -18.14 32.91 -15.63
C THR A 101 -17.54 33.61 -14.41
N SER A 102 -16.56 34.47 -14.68
CA SER A 102 -16.02 35.58 -13.85
C SER A 102 -15.46 35.30 -12.45
N ASN A 103 -15.63 34.10 -11.89
CA ASN A 103 -15.03 33.72 -10.60
C ASN A 103 -13.68 33.04 -10.81
N PHE A 104 -12.60 33.78 -10.59
CA PHE A 104 -11.25 33.22 -10.46
C PHE A 104 -11.02 32.86 -8.99
N PRO A 105 -10.64 31.61 -8.63
CA PRO A 105 -10.30 30.48 -9.51
C PRO A 105 -11.53 29.70 -10.05
N PRO A 106 -11.38 29.03 -11.21
CA PRO A 106 -12.47 28.26 -11.84
C PRO A 106 -12.93 27.09 -10.97
N LYS A 107 -14.24 26.84 -10.98
CA LYS A 107 -14.89 25.75 -10.24
C LYS A 107 -15.43 24.71 -11.21
N PHE A 108 -15.24 23.44 -10.85
CA PHE A 108 -15.68 22.28 -11.62
C PHE A 108 -16.52 21.39 -10.72
N ASP A 109 -17.74 21.11 -11.13
CA ASP A 109 -18.57 20.11 -10.45
C ASP A 109 -18.28 18.74 -11.06
N LEU A 110 -17.82 17.82 -10.21
CA LEU A 110 -17.54 16.43 -10.57
C LEU A 110 -18.67 15.55 -10.07
N VAL A 111 -19.31 14.83 -10.99
CA VAL A 111 -20.31 13.81 -10.65
C VAL A 111 -19.64 12.45 -10.70
N LEU A 112 -19.74 11.72 -9.59
CA LEU A 112 -19.21 10.38 -9.45
C LEU A 112 -20.38 9.40 -9.35
N SER A 113 -20.36 8.37 -10.19
CA SER A 113 -21.31 7.27 -10.12
C SER A 113 -20.55 5.97 -9.92
N ALA A 114 -20.98 5.17 -8.96
CA ALA A 114 -20.42 3.86 -8.69
C ALA A 114 -21.54 2.85 -8.43
N SER A 115 -21.44 1.67 -9.02
CA SER A 115 -22.37 0.56 -8.82
C SER A 115 -21.62 -0.74 -8.59
N TYR A 116 -22.13 -1.58 -7.68
CA TYR A 116 -21.53 -2.89 -7.41
C TYR A 116 -21.86 -3.86 -8.55
N THR A 117 -20.83 -4.47 -9.13
CA THR A 117 -20.91 -5.42 -10.25
C THR A 117 -20.32 -6.79 -9.89
N GLY A 118 -20.06 -7.03 -8.61
CA GLY A 118 -19.55 -8.32 -8.14
C GLY A 118 -20.63 -9.41 -8.05
N ASN A 119 -20.20 -10.63 -7.76
CA ASN A 119 -21.06 -11.83 -7.79
C ASN A 119 -22.06 -11.94 -6.62
N ARG A 120 -22.00 -11.05 -5.62
CA ARG A 120 -22.90 -11.07 -4.46
C ARG A 120 -24.13 -10.19 -4.72
N LYS A 121 -25.17 -10.33 -3.89
CA LYS A 121 -26.37 -9.47 -4.00
C LYS A 121 -26.09 -8.00 -3.67
N VAL A 122 -25.23 -7.75 -2.67
CA VAL A 122 -24.84 -6.41 -2.21
C VAL A 122 -23.37 -6.41 -1.79
N SER A 123 -22.74 -5.24 -1.85
CA SER A 123 -21.42 -5.02 -1.24
C SER A 123 -21.54 -4.83 0.27
N ASN A 124 -20.42 -4.97 0.97
CA ASN A 124 -20.23 -4.44 2.30
C ASN A 124 -19.89 -2.92 2.22
N MET A 125 -19.09 -2.42 3.17
CA MET A 125 -18.56 -1.06 3.14
C MET A 125 -17.69 -0.82 1.90
N ALA A 126 -18.09 0.18 1.10
CA ALA A 126 -17.32 0.67 -0.04
C ALA A 126 -16.63 1.99 0.30
N VAL A 127 -15.41 2.16 -0.19
CA VAL A 127 -14.63 3.40 -0.05
C VAL A 127 -14.33 3.93 -1.44
N ILE A 128 -14.63 5.21 -1.67
CA ILE A 128 -14.30 5.91 -2.91
C ILE A 128 -13.13 6.85 -2.60
N ASP A 129 -12.00 6.62 -3.26
CA ASP A 129 -10.83 7.50 -3.19
C ASP A 129 -10.73 8.32 -4.48
N VAL A 130 -10.75 9.65 -4.35
CA VAL A 130 -10.75 10.58 -5.49
C VAL A 130 -9.48 11.42 -5.43
N LYS A 131 -8.55 11.11 -6.34
CA LYS A 131 -7.33 11.92 -6.51
C LYS A 131 -7.64 13.13 -7.39
N MET A 132 -7.52 14.32 -6.83
CA MET A 132 -7.69 15.58 -7.56
C MET A 132 -6.56 15.80 -8.57
N LEU A 133 -6.86 16.56 -9.63
CA LEU A 133 -5.85 17.10 -10.54
C LEU A 133 -4.90 18.03 -9.78
N SER A 134 -3.63 18.05 -10.19
CA SER A 134 -2.64 18.95 -9.61
C SER A 134 -3.11 20.40 -9.69
N GLY A 135 -3.04 21.13 -8.57
CA GLY A 135 -3.50 22.52 -8.47
C GLY A 135 -4.98 22.68 -8.08
N PHE A 136 -5.74 21.58 -7.96
CA PHE A 136 -7.14 21.63 -7.54
C PHE A 136 -7.33 21.10 -6.12
N VAL A 137 -8.27 21.71 -5.39
CA VAL A 137 -8.71 21.28 -4.07
C VAL A 137 -10.22 21.15 -4.03
N PRO A 138 -10.78 20.15 -3.34
CA PRO A 138 -12.22 19.98 -3.25
C PRO A 138 -12.86 21.08 -2.40
N VAL A 139 -14.06 21.52 -2.80
CA VAL A 139 -14.81 22.54 -2.06
C VAL A 139 -15.41 21.91 -0.79
N ARG A 140 -15.04 22.42 0.39
CA ARG A 140 -15.44 21.86 1.69
C ARG A 140 -16.95 21.76 1.91
N SER A 141 -17.73 22.72 1.41
CA SER A 141 -19.20 22.69 1.53
C SER A 141 -19.81 21.54 0.74
N SER A 142 -19.30 21.25 -0.45
CA SER A 142 -19.74 20.11 -1.27
C SER A 142 -19.48 18.78 -0.56
N LEU A 143 -18.31 18.61 0.08
CA LEU A 143 -17.99 17.42 0.86
C LEU A 143 -18.93 17.20 2.06
N LYS A 144 -19.41 18.28 2.69
CA LYS A 144 -20.40 18.18 3.77
C LYS A 144 -21.74 17.67 3.26
N ASN A 145 -22.16 18.09 2.06
CA ASN A 145 -23.40 17.62 1.45
C ASN A 145 -23.35 16.11 1.17
N VAL A 146 -22.22 15.62 0.65
CA VAL A 146 -21.98 14.18 0.43
C VAL A 146 -22.04 13.41 1.75
N LYS A 147 -21.44 13.93 2.83
CA LYS A 147 -21.47 13.30 4.15
C LYS A 147 -22.89 13.17 4.71
N ASN A 148 -23.73 14.18 4.46
CA ASN A 148 -25.09 14.24 4.99
C ASN A 148 -26.10 13.43 4.16
N GLY A 149 -25.66 12.71 3.12
CA GLY A 149 -26.52 11.84 2.32
C GLY A 149 -27.48 12.58 1.40
N SER A 150 -27.32 13.90 1.24
CA SER A 150 -28.05 14.65 0.23
C SER A 150 -27.59 14.15 -1.14
N LYS A 151 -28.48 13.49 -1.88
CA LYS A 151 -28.26 13.24 -3.31
C LYS A 151 -28.02 14.61 -3.96
N VAL A 152 -26.77 14.87 -4.35
CA VAL A 152 -26.41 16.00 -5.22
C VAL A 152 -26.50 15.52 -6.65
#